data_AF-A0A2V6IPU5-F1
#
_entry.id   AF-A0A2V6IPU5-F1
#
_cell.length_a   1.000
_cell.length_b   1.000
_cell.length_c   1.000
_cell.angle_alpha   90.00
_cell.angle_beta   90.00
_cell.angle_gamma   90.00
#
_symmetry.space_group_name_H-M   'P 1'
#
loop_
_entity.id
_entity.type
_entity.pdbx_description
1 polymer ?
#
loop_
_entity_poly.entity_id
_entity_poly.type
_entity_poly.pdbx_seq_one_letter_code
_entity_poly.pdbx_strand_id
1 'polypeptide(L)'
;INDLKNATYYARMIIAAENELQQKKIIELDARPSDCIAMATQQKAPIYVSQEVWDEVEDMSDVLRKMEEEGLKPEIDPESEATEEE
;
A
#
# COMPACT_ATOMS: atom_id res chain seq x y z
N ILE A 1 0.66 -1.26 5.04
CA ILE A 1 1.64 -1.95 4.16
C ILE A 1 2.87 -2.16 5.01
N ASN A 2 3.30 -3.40 5.19
CA ASN A 2 4.23 -3.74 6.27
C ASN A 2 5.47 -4.52 5.82
N ASP A 3 5.54 -4.98 4.57
CA ASP A 3 6.67 -5.76 4.08
C ASP A 3 6.77 -5.65 2.55
N LEU A 4 7.99 -5.78 2.02
CA LEU A 4 8.31 -5.78 0.59
C LEU A 4 9.35 -6.89 0.36
N LYS A 5 9.02 -7.87 -0.49
CA LYS A 5 9.93 -8.98 -0.81
C LYS A 5 9.86 -9.32 -2.28
N ASN A 6 11.01 -9.36 -2.96
CA ASN A 6 11.09 -9.69 -4.39
C ASN A 6 10.08 -8.86 -5.22
N ALA A 7 10.11 -7.53 -5.05
CA ALA A 7 9.16 -6.60 -5.67
C ALA A 7 7.66 -6.85 -5.35
N THR A 8 7.36 -7.68 -4.35
CA THR A 8 5.99 -8.00 -3.92
C THR A 8 5.69 -7.35 -2.58
N TYR A 9 4.75 -6.40 -2.57
CA TYR A 9 4.27 -5.76 -1.35
C TYR A 9 3.26 -6.62 -0.60
N TYR A 10 3.36 -6.62 0.74
CA TYR A 10 2.42 -7.27 1.64
C TYR A 10 1.74 -6.25 2.56
N ALA A 11 0.50 -6.57 2.95
CA ALA A 11 -0.27 -5.73 3.84
C ALA A 11 -1.09 -6.56 4.83
N ARG A 12 -1.49 -5.89 5.92
CA ARG A 12 -2.37 -6.42 6.93
C ARG A 12 -3.51 -5.45 7.16
N MET A 13 -4.72 -5.96 7.21
CA MET A 13 -5.90 -5.18 7.55
C MET A 13 -6.21 -5.36 9.03
N ILE A 14 -6.26 -4.24 9.75
CA ILE A 14 -6.60 -4.23 11.17
C ILE A 14 -8.06 -3.80 11.31
N ILE A 15 -8.90 -4.70 11.82
CA ILE A 15 -10.33 -4.49 12.02
C ILE A 15 -10.60 -4.43 13.53
N ALA A 16 -11.21 -3.33 13.97
CA ALA A 16 -11.79 -3.25 15.30
C ALA A 16 -13.27 -3.66 15.23
N ALA A 17 -13.64 -4.75 15.89
CA ALA A 17 -15.01 -5.24 15.97
C ALA A 17 -15.52 -5.14 17.40
N GLU A 18 -16.75 -4.68 17.58
CA GLU A 18 -17.46 -4.71 18.86
C GLU A 18 -18.44 -5.89 18.84
N ASN A 19 -18.44 -6.69 19.91
CA ASN A 19 -19.39 -7.79 20.07
C ASN A 19 -20.55 -7.40 21.00
N GLU A 20 -21.56 -8.27 21.07
CA GLU A 20 -22.76 -8.09 21.92
C GLU A 20 -22.43 -7.98 23.42
N LEU A 21 -21.26 -8.47 23.82
CA LEU A 21 -20.73 -8.38 25.19
C LEU A 21 -19.91 -7.10 25.44
N GLN A 22 -19.95 -6.13 24.51
CA GLN A 22 -19.22 -4.85 24.57
C GLN A 22 -17.69 -4.98 24.69
N GLN A 23 -17.13 -6.13 24.27
CA GLN A 23 -15.68 -6.31 24.21
C GLN A 23 -15.17 -5.89 22.82
N LYS A 24 -14.25 -4.92 22.82
CA LYS A 24 -13.53 -4.52 21.60
C LYS A 24 -12.52 -5.60 21.23
N LYS A 25 -12.70 -6.20 20.06
CA LYS A 25 -11.77 -7.18 19.49
C LYS A 25 -10.99 -6.56 18.36
N ILE A 26 -9.66 -6.70 18.38
CA ILE A 26 -8.79 -6.35 17.27
C ILE A 26 -8.49 -7.62 16.48
N ILE A 27 -8.77 -7.59 15.18
CA ILE A 27 -8.54 -8.69 14.25
C ILE A 27 -7.54 -8.22 13.22
N GLU A 28 -6.50 -9.02 13.02
CA GLU A 28 -5.50 -8.80 11.98
C GLU A 28 -5.72 -9.83 10.87
N LEU A 29 -5.92 -9.34 9.64
CA LEU A 29 -6.10 -10.18 8.46
C LEU A 29 -4.95 -9.96 7.50
N ASP A 30 -4.35 -11.05 7.03
CA ASP A 30 -3.40 -11.00 5.93
C ASP A 30 -4.14 -10.69 4.63
N ALA A 31 -3.68 -9.67 3.90
CA ALA A 31 -4.38 -9.17 2.72
C ALA A 31 -3.40 -8.51 1.73
N ARG A 32 -3.75 -8.50 0.44
CA ARG A 32 -2.95 -7.76 -0.54
C ARG A 32 -3.10 -6.25 -0.33
N PRO A 33 -2.06 -5.45 -0.63
CA PRO A 33 -2.11 -3.99 -0.51
C PRO A 33 -3.29 -3.34 -1.26
N SER A 34 -3.61 -3.80 -2.47
CA SER A 34 -4.73 -3.27 -3.26
C SER A 34 -6.08 -3.39 -2.55
N ASP A 35 -6.34 -4.56 -1.94
CA ASP A 35 -7.57 -4.84 -1.21
C ASP A 35 -7.64 -3.98 0.07
N CYS A 36 -6.51 -3.81 0.78
CA CYS A 36 -6.40 -2.93 1.93
C CYS A 36 -6.65 -1.46 1.60
N ILE A 37 -6.06 -0.95 0.52
CA ILE A 37 -6.20 0.45 0.08
C ILE A 37 -7.65 0.73 -0.33
N ALA A 38 -8.28 -0.18 -1.08
CA ALA A 38 -9.67 -0.03 -1.50
C ALA A 38 -10.62 0.08 -0.29
N MET A 39 -10.47 -0.82 0.69
CA MET A 39 -11.28 -0.82 1.91
C MET A 39 -11.01 0.41 2.78
N ALA A 40 -9.74 0.78 2.96
CA ALA A 40 -9.38 1.97 3.74
C ALA A 40 -9.94 3.25 3.11
N THR A 41 -9.87 3.38 1.78
CA THR A 41 -10.43 4.52 1.06
C THR A 41 -11.95 4.58 1.21
N GLN A 42 -12.65 3.44 1.07
CA GLN A 42 -14.10 3.38 1.22
C GLN A 42 -14.56 3.77 2.65
N GLN A 43 -13.83 3.30 3.66
CA GLN A 43 -14.16 3.55 5.08
C GLN A 43 -13.55 4.84 5.62
N LYS A 44 -12.78 5.57 4.79
CA LYS A 44 -11.96 6.72 5.22
C LYS A 44 -11.05 6.38 6.41
N ALA A 45 -10.55 5.15 6.44
CA ALA A 45 -9.65 4.67 7.46
C ALA A 45 -8.21 5.11 7.16
N PRO A 46 -7.39 5.34 8.19
CA PRO A 46 -5.98 5.68 7.99
C PRO A 46 -5.23 4.51 7.35
N ILE A 47 -4.30 4.85 6.46
CA ILE A 47 -3.37 3.89 5.86
C ILE A 47 -2.00 4.14 6.50
N TYR A 48 -1.39 3.07 7.01
CA TYR A 48 -0.05 3.11 7.58
C TYR A 48 0.91 2.31 6.71
N VAL A 49 2.14 2.78 6.63
CA VAL A 49 3.26 2.12 5.95
C VAL A 49 4.37 1.91 6.97
N SER A 50 5.03 0.75 6.96
CA SER A 50 6.20 0.53 7.80
C SER A 50 7.37 1.39 7.32
N GLN A 51 8.19 1.85 8.26
CA GLN A 51 9.36 2.66 7.92
C GLN A 51 10.31 1.90 6.98
N GLU A 52 10.51 0.60 7.23
CA GLU A 52 11.34 -0.27 6.38
C GLU A 52 10.89 -0.25 4.92
N VAL A 53 9.59 -0.43 4.66
CA VAL A 53 9.06 -0.34 3.28
C VAL A 53 9.16 1.07 2.74
N TRP A 54 8.96 2.09 3.57
CA TRP A 54 9.07 3.48 3.13
C TRP A 54 10.48 3.87 2.70
N ASP A 55 11.50 3.35 3.38
CA ASP A 55 12.90 3.65 3.12
C ASP A 55 13.47 2.83 1.94
N GLU A 56 12.88 1.66 1.64
CA GLU A 56 13.30 0.78 0.53
C GLU A 56 12.76 1.21 -0.84
N VAL A 57 11.69 2.01 -0.89
CA VAL A 57 11.01 2.34 -2.14
C VAL A 57 11.48 3.67 -2.73
N GLU A 58 11.50 3.75 -4.06
CA GLU A 58 11.84 4.97 -4.78
C GLU A 58 10.75 6.05 -4.67
N ASP A 59 11.17 7.32 -4.77
CA ASP A 59 10.26 8.46 -4.78
C ASP A 59 9.54 8.58 -6.14
N MET A 60 8.27 8.21 -6.17
CA MET A 60 7.42 8.25 -7.36
C MET A 60 6.69 9.59 -7.55
N SER A 61 7.11 10.67 -6.88
CA SER A 61 6.45 11.98 -6.94
C SER A 61 6.45 12.61 -8.34
N ASP A 62 7.46 12.35 -9.17
CA ASP A 62 7.49 12.81 -10.57
C ASP A 62 6.42 12.11 -11.43
N VAL A 63 6.23 10.81 -11.21
CA VAL A 63 5.22 10.01 -11.92
C VAL A 63 3.82 10.48 -11.54
N LEU A 64 3.58 10.73 -10.24
CA LEU A 64 2.31 11.26 -9.77
C LEU A 64 1.98 12.62 -10.41
N ARG A 65 2.95 13.54 -10.47
CA ARG A 65 2.77 14.85 -11.12
C ARG A 65 2.37 14.72 -12.58
N LYS A 66 3.04 13.84 -13.33
CA LYS A 66 2.68 13.57 -14.73
C LYS A 66 1.25 13.02 -14.88
N MET A 67 0.84 12.12 -13.99
CA MET A 67 -0.53 11.57 -14.01
C MET A 67 -1.61 12.64 -13.78
N GLU A 68 -1.35 13.60 -12.89
CA GLU A 68 -2.25 14.71 -12.59
C GLU A 68 -2.36 15.70 -13.76
N GLU A 69 -1.25 15.98 -14.46
CA GLU A 69 -1.20 16.91 -15.58
C GLU A 69 -1.78 16.32 -16.88
N GLU A 70 -1.48 15.04 -17.18
CA GLU A 70 -1.77 14.44 -18.49
C GLU A 70 -3.07 13.61 -18.53
N GLY A 71 -3.77 13.44 -17.41
CA GLY A 71 -5.02 12.69 -17.40
C GLY A 71 -4.83 11.23 -17.78
N LEU A 72 -4.12 10.50 -16.91
CA LEU A 72 -4.01 9.03 -16.86
C LEU A 72 -3.61 8.30 -18.16
N LYS A 73 -2.31 8.27 -18.45
CA LYS A 73 -1.62 7.07 -18.98
C LYS A 73 -0.21 6.99 -18.39
N PRO A 74 0.02 6.21 -17.33
CA PRO A 74 1.39 5.86 -16.99
C PRO A 74 1.90 4.86 -18.04
N GLU A 75 2.85 5.28 -18.86
CA GLU A 75 3.78 4.33 -19.47
C GLU A 75 4.73 3.89 -18.36
N ILE A 76 4.33 2.86 -17.62
CA ILE A 76 5.22 2.17 -16.70
C ILE A 76 6.08 1.29 -17.59
N ASP A 77 7.31 1.70 -17.85
CA ASP A 77 8.29 0.89 -18.55
C ASP A 77 8.81 -0.17 -17.58
N PRO A 78 8.49 -1.47 -17.77
CA PRO A 78 8.90 -2.52 -16.84
C PRO A 78 10.42 -2.76 -16.83
N GLU A 79 11.20 -2.11 -17.72
CA GLU A 79 12.65 -2.25 -17.78
C GLU A 79 13.42 -1.35 -16.80
N SER A 80 12.78 -0.38 -16.12
CA SER A 80 13.49 0.44 -15.12
C SER A 80 13.77 -0.28 -13.80
N GLU A 81 13.08 -1.38 -13.49
CA GLU A 81 13.38 -2.22 -12.31
C GLU A 81 14.64 -3.09 -12.49
N ALA A 82 15.18 -3.22 -13.71
CA ALA A 82 16.28 -4.14 -14.01
C ALA A 82 17.67 -3.47 -14.12
N THR A 83 17.79 -2.16 -13.91
CA THR A 83 19.07 -1.44 -14.14
C THR A 83 19.87 -1.09 -12.88
N GLU A 84 19.39 -1.44 -11.68
CA GLU A 84 20.15 -1.25 -10.44
C GLU A 84 20.55 -2.59 -9.79
N GLU A 85 21.12 -3.51 -10.58
CA GLU A 85 22.07 -4.49 -10.07
C GLU A 85 23.50 -4.10 -10.53
N GLU A 86 24.16 -3.19 -9.80
CA GLU A 86 25.63 -3.14 -9.66
C GLU A 86 26.02 -2.94 -8.19
#